data_AF-K6C600-F1
#
_entry.id   AF-K6C600-F1
#
_cell.length_a   1.000
_cell.length_b   1.000
_cell.length_c   1.000
_cell.angle_alpha   90.00
_cell.angle_beta   90.00
_cell.angle_gamma   90.00
#
_symmetry.space_group_name_H-M   'P 1'
#
loop_
_entity.id
_entity.type
_entity.pdbx_description
1 polymer ?
#
loop_
_entity_poly.entity_id
_entity_poly.type
_entity_poly.pdbx_seq_one_letter_code
_entity_poly.pdbx_strand_id
1 'polypeptide(L)'
;MKKLVCKYCGNAEFYVLSVNETLCKCGVRLTKPSDYLREDSPKWRGDQRRQAEAISKISLLKREIDKCLDERDQERFKKLTYELRVSQYALTDSKAHFKERLNQNGKTYS
;
A
#
# COMPACT_ATOMS: atom_id res chain seq x y z
N MET A 1 17.78 -18.11 -8.51
CA MET A 1 16.91 -18.27 -7.31
C MET A 1 15.79 -17.24 -7.40
N LYS A 2 14.52 -17.61 -7.14
CA LYS A 2 13.38 -16.68 -7.24
C LYS A 2 13.23 -15.92 -5.92
N LYS A 3 13.12 -14.59 -5.98
CA LYS A 3 13.07 -13.73 -4.80
C LYS A 3 11.70 -13.83 -4.10
N LEU A 4 11.73 -13.99 -2.78
CA LEU A 4 10.54 -13.87 -1.94
C LEU A 4 10.35 -12.42 -1.53
N VAL A 5 9.10 -11.97 -1.55
CA VAL A 5 8.69 -10.66 -1.09
C VAL A 5 7.67 -10.82 0.01
N CYS A 6 7.62 -9.86 0.93
CA CYS A 6 6.55 -9.77 1.91
C CYS A 6 5.22 -9.64 1.18
N LYS A 7 4.28 -10.54 1.44
CA LYS A 7 2.92 -10.50 0.87
C LYS A 7 2.20 -9.19 1.11
N TYR A 8 2.56 -8.51 2.19
CA TYR A 8 1.85 -7.34 2.69
C TYR A 8 2.37 -6.01 2.16
N CYS A 9 3.68 -5.92 1.91
CA CYS A 9 4.30 -4.65 1.49
C CYS A 9 5.23 -4.77 0.28
N GLY A 10 5.53 -5.99 -0.18
CA GLY A 10 6.41 -6.20 -1.32
C GLY A 10 7.90 -6.10 -1.07
N ASN A 11 8.31 -5.75 0.15
CA ASN A 11 9.73 -5.70 0.47
C ASN A 11 10.35 -7.10 0.39
N ALA A 12 11.55 -7.17 -0.17
CA ALA A 12 12.36 -8.38 -0.24
C ALA A 12 13.49 -8.39 0.82
N GLU A 13 13.58 -7.35 1.63
CA GLU A 13 14.53 -7.20 2.74
C GLU A 13 13.86 -7.67 4.04
N PHE A 14 14.50 -8.63 4.71
CA PHE A 14 14.03 -9.23 5.95
C PHE A 14 15.17 -9.31 6.97
N TYR A 15 14.85 -9.05 8.23
CA TYR A 15 15.75 -9.27 9.37
C TYR A 15 15.38 -10.58 10.03
N VAL A 16 16.33 -11.51 10.20
CA VAL A 16 16.06 -12.77 10.90
C VAL A 16 16.05 -12.49 12.40
N LEU A 17 14.95 -12.82 13.08
CA LEU A 17 14.84 -12.67 14.53
C LEU A 17 15.13 -13.99 15.25
N SER A 18 14.51 -15.08 14.79
CA SER A 18 14.66 -16.43 15.35
C SER A 18 14.44 -17.50 14.29
N VAL A 19 14.59 -18.78 14.66
CA VAL A 19 14.30 -19.89 13.76
C VAL A 19 12.81 -19.84 13.39
N ASN A 20 12.51 -19.71 12.09
CA ASN A 20 11.18 -19.53 11.52
C ASN A 20 10.51 -18.15 11.73
N GLU A 21 11.23 -17.15 12.23
CA GLU A 21 10.70 -15.78 12.37
C GLU A 21 11.60 -14.75 11.69
N THR A 22 11.02 -14.01 10.75
CA THR A 22 11.67 -12.84 10.17
C THR A 22 10.84 -11.58 10.36
N LEU A 23 11.51 -10.45 10.49
CA LEU A 23 10.90 -9.13 10.52
C LEU A 23 11.08 -8.47 9.16
N CYS A 24 9.98 -8.16 8.49
CA CYS A 24 10.01 -7.34 7.30
C CYS A 24 10.30 -5.87 7.66
N LYS A 25 10.94 -5.12 6.76
CA LYS A 25 11.16 -3.67 6.88
C LYS A 25 9.88 -2.86 7.12
N CYS A 26 8.72 -3.41 6.77
CA CYS A 26 7.42 -2.79 7.07
C CYS A 26 6.95 -3.00 8.52
N GLY A 27 7.74 -3.66 9.37
CA GLY A 27 7.43 -3.95 10.77
C GLY A 27 6.63 -5.24 11.00
N VAL A 28 6.23 -5.96 9.94
CA VAL A 28 5.49 -7.22 10.09
C VAL A 28 6.43 -8.37 10.38
N ARG A 29 6.12 -9.15 11.42
CA ARG A 29 6.72 -10.46 11.69
C ARG A 29 6.11 -11.50 10.74
N LEU A 30 6.96 -12.17 9.97
CA LEU A 30 6.62 -13.22 9.02
C LEU A 30 7.04 -14.55 9.64
N THR A 31 6.05 -15.34 10.06
CA THR A 31 6.27 -16.62 10.76
C THR A 31 5.83 -17.82 9.94
N LYS A 32 5.05 -17.60 8.87
CA LYS A 32 4.51 -18.65 8.02
C LYS A 32 4.98 -18.48 6.57
N PRO A 33 5.18 -19.57 5.82
CA PRO A 33 5.46 -19.47 4.39
C PRO A 33 4.41 -18.69 3.59
N SER A 34 3.16 -18.65 4.05
CA SER A 34 2.06 -17.90 3.43
C SER A 34 2.14 -16.37 3.62
N ASP A 35 3.05 -15.88 4.45
CA ASP A 35 3.37 -14.46 4.61
C ASP A 35 4.29 -13.93 3.51
N TYR A 36 4.81 -14.82 2.66
CA TYR A 36 5.65 -14.50 1.53
C TYR A 36 4.89 -14.70 0.21
N LEU A 37 5.23 -13.89 -0.78
CA LEU A 37 4.85 -14.10 -2.18
C LEU A 37 6.11 -14.28 -3.01
N ARG A 38 5.95 -14.97 -4.15
CA ARG A 38 6.96 -14.90 -5.21
C ARG A 38 6.78 -13.56 -5.93
N GLU A 39 7.88 -12.84 -6.11
CA GLU A 39 7.91 -11.58 -6.85
C GLU A 39 7.29 -11.71 -8.24
N ASP A 40 7.49 -12.85 -8.90
CA ASP A 40 6.95 -13.11 -10.23
C ASP A 40 5.47 -13.50 -10.27
N SER A 41 4.80 -13.60 -9.13
CA SER A 41 3.41 -14.05 -9.10
C SER A 41 2.50 -13.07 -9.85
N PRO A 42 1.59 -13.55 -10.73
CA PRO A 42 0.66 -12.69 -11.47
C PRO A 42 -0.16 -11.78 -10.55
N LYS A 43 -0.52 -12.29 -9.37
CA LYS A 43 -1.22 -11.55 -8.33
C LYS A 43 -0.42 -10.32 -7.87
N TRP A 44 0.86 -10.51 -7.55
CA TRP A 44 1.72 -9.42 -7.10
C TRP A 44 1.90 -8.32 -8.17
N ARG A 45 2.14 -8.70 -9.43
CA ARG A 45 2.23 -7.73 -10.54
C ARG A 45 0.91 -6.98 -10.75
N GLY A 46 -0.23 -7.68 -10.64
CA GLY A 46 -1.55 -7.08 -10.75
C GLY A 46 -1.82 -6.04 -9.65
N ASP A 47 -1.48 -6.36 -8.40
CA ASP A 47 -1.65 -5.46 -7.26
C ASP A 47 -0.73 -4.22 -7.38
N GLN A 48 0.54 -4.41 -7.77
CA GLN A 48 1.46 -3.29 -8.03
C GLN A 48 0.97 -2.37 -9.14
N ARG A 49 0.47 -2.94 -10.25
CA ARG A 49 -0.05 -2.15 -11.37
C ARG A 49 -1.25 -1.29 -10.94
N ARG A 50 -2.21 -1.88 -10.22
CA ARG A 50 -3.37 -1.14 -9.69
C ARG A 50 -2.95 -0.02 -8.74
N GLN A 51 -1.97 -0.28 -7.87
CA GLN A 51 -1.44 0.72 -6.97
C GLN A 51 -0.76 1.87 -7.71
N ALA A 52 0.04 1.57 -8.74
CA ALA A 52 0.70 2.57 -9.57
C ALA A 52 -0.31 3.41 -10.38
N GLU A 53 -1.36 2.78 -10.92
CA GLU A 53 -2.46 3.45 -11.61
C GLU A 53 -3.21 4.40 -10.68
N ALA A 54 -3.52 3.96 -9.46
CA ALA A 54 -4.17 4.80 -8.45
C ALA A 54 -3.29 5.99 -8.01
N ILE A 55 -1.99 5.78 -7.80
CA ILE A 55 -1.04 6.86 -7.47
C ILE A 55 -0.94 7.86 -8.62
N SER A 56 -0.87 7.37 -9.86
CA SER A 56 -0.84 8.21 -11.06
C SER A 56 -2.11 9.06 -11.15
N LYS A 57 -3.29 8.46 -10.96
CA LYS A 57 -4.57 9.17 -10.95
C LYS A 57 -4.62 10.25 -9.87
N ILE A 58 -4.22 9.94 -8.64
CA ILE A 58 -4.14 10.91 -7.55
C ILE A 58 -3.22 12.08 -7.89
N SER A 59 -2.07 11.79 -8.51
CA SER A 59 -1.10 12.82 -8.89
C SER A 59 -1.65 13.76 -9.96
N LEU A 60 -2.40 13.22 -10.93
CA LEU A 60 -3.10 14.01 -11.95
C LEU A 60 -4.20 14.88 -11.33
N LEU A 61 -5.06 14.30 -10.49
CA LEU A 61 -6.14 15.03 -9.82
C LEU A 61 -5.60 16.19 -8.98
N LYS A 62 -4.49 16.00 -8.25
CA LYS A 62 -3.86 17.09 -7.49
C LYS A 62 -3.42 18.24 -8.40
N ARG A 63 -2.76 17.94 -9.51
CA ARG A 63 -2.32 18.97 -10.48
C ARG A 63 -3.51 19.72 -11.10
N GLU A 64 -4.61 19.03 -11.38
CA GLU A 64 -5.81 19.68 -11.92
C GLU A 64 -6.52 20.54 -10.87
N ILE A 65 -6.54 20.10 -9.61
CA ILE A 65 -7.05 20.89 -8.49
C ILE A 65 -6.25 22.18 -8.34
N ASP A 66 -4.92 22.11 -8.42
CA ASP A 66 -4.05 23.29 -8.35
C ASP A 66 -4.41 24.30 -9.46
N LYS A 67 -4.63 23.83 -10.70
CA LYS A 67 -5.10 24.69 -11.81
C LYS A 67 -6.47 25.31 -11.57
N CYS A 68 -7.40 24.59 -10.94
CA CYS A 68 -8.73 25.13 -10.63
C CYS A 68 -8.65 26.29 -9.64
N LEU A 69 -7.66 26.28 -8.74
CA LEU A 69 -7.42 27.40 -7.83
C LEU A 69 -6.94 28.65 -8.58
N ASP A 70 -6.08 28.47 -9.59
CA ASP A 70 -5.62 29.57 -10.45
C ASP A 70 -6.79 30.15 -11.28
N GLU A 71 -7.64 29.28 -11.83
CA GLU A 71 -8.80 29.65 -12.65
C GLU A 71 -10.01 30.13 -11.82
N ARG A 72 -9.95 30.01 -10.48
CA ARG A 72 -11.04 30.29 -9.52
C ARG A 72 -12.34 29.52 -9.81
N ASP A 73 -12.25 28.35 -10.44
CA ASP A 73 -13.39 27.49 -10.75
C ASP A 73 -13.77 26.62 -9.54
N GLN A 74 -14.72 27.11 -8.75
CA GLN A 74 -15.18 26.43 -7.54
C GLN A 74 -15.95 25.12 -7.82
N GLU A 75 -16.66 25.02 -8.94
CA GLU A 75 -17.47 23.84 -9.24
C GLU A 75 -16.57 22.67 -9.62
N ARG A 76 -15.61 22.91 -10.51
CA ARG A 76 -14.63 21.93 -10.93
C ARG A 76 -13.71 21.53 -9.77
N PHE A 77 -13.31 22.47 -8.92
CA PHE A 77 -12.56 22.20 -7.70
C PHE A 77 -13.29 21.21 -6.77
N LYS A 78 -14.58 21.42 -6.50
CA LYS A 78 -15.38 20.52 -5.64
C LYS A 78 -15.46 19.12 -6.22
N LYS A 79 -15.70 19.01 -7.53
CA LYS A 79 -15.80 17.72 -8.23
C LYS A 79 -14.48 16.93 -8.17
N LEU A 80 -13.37 17.57 -8.51
CA LEU A 80 -12.05 16.93 -8.51
C LEU A 80 -11.60 16.56 -7.10
N THR A 81 -11.90 17.39 -6.09
CA THR A 81 -11.60 17.09 -4.69
C THR A 81 -12.38 15.87 -4.18
N TYR A 82 -13.65 15.73 -4.57
CA TYR A 82 -14.43 14.54 -4.25
C TYR A 82 -13.82 13.28 -4.88
N GLU A 83 -13.47 13.34 -6.16
CA GLU A 83 -12.83 12.21 -6.87
C GLU A 83 -11.46 11.86 -6.28
N LEU A 84 -10.68 12.85 -5.86
CA LEU A 84 -9.43 12.67 -5.15
C LEU A 84 -9.64 11.90 -3.84
N ARG A 85 -10.67 12.25 -3.07
CA ARG A 85 -10.99 11.59 -1.80
C ARG A 85 -11.35 10.11 -2.00
N VAL A 86 -12.17 9.80 -3.00
CA VAL A 86 -12.53 8.43 -3.37
C VAL A 86 -11.30 7.63 -3.79
N SER A 87 -10.44 8.23 -4.62
CA SER A 87 -9.21 7.58 -5.10
C SER A 87 -8.21 7.33 -3.98
N GLN A 88 -8.11 8.25 -3.02
CA GLN A 88 -7.30 8.08 -1.82
C GLN A 88 -7.85 6.98 -0.91
N TYR A 89 -9.18 6.93 -0.72
CA TYR A 89 -9.83 5.93 0.12
C TYR A 89 -9.47 4.50 -0.32
N ALA A 90 -9.53 4.24 -1.63
CA ALA A 90 -9.14 2.96 -2.23
C ALA A 90 -7.69 2.54 -1.94
N LEU A 91 -6.76 3.49 -1.75
CA LEU A 91 -5.38 3.21 -1.34
C LEU A 91 -5.22 3.08 0.17
N THR A 92 -6.00 3.81 0.97
CA THR A 92 -5.95 3.73 2.43
C THR A 92 -6.54 2.44 2.98
N ASP A 93 -7.62 1.90 2.44
CA ASP A 93 -8.20 0.63 2.95
C ASP A 93 -7.19 -0.54 2.87
N SER A 94 -6.41 -0.58 1.78
CA SER A 94 -5.30 -1.54 1.63
C SER A 94 -4.24 -1.38 2.73
N LYS A 95 -3.94 -0.14 3.14
CA LYS A 95 -2.96 0.18 4.19
C LYS A 95 -3.54 0.15 5.61
N ALA A 96 -4.84 0.37 5.79
CA ALA A 96 -5.53 0.35 7.07
C ALA A 96 -5.63 -1.08 7.59
N HIS A 97 -6.02 -2.03 6.72
CA HIS A 97 -5.92 -3.46 7.03
C HIS A 97 -4.49 -3.89 7.39
N PHE A 98 -3.48 -3.31 6.73
CA PHE A 98 -2.08 -3.56 7.04
C PHE A 98 -1.69 -3.05 8.45
N LYS A 99 -2.10 -1.81 8.80
CA LYS A 99 -1.80 -1.19 10.09
C LYS A 99 -2.56 -1.84 11.25
N GLU A 100 -3.81 -2.22 11.04
CA GLU A 100 -4.62 -2.94 12.04
C GLU A 100 -4.01 -4.31 12.37
N ARG A 101 -3.49 -5.01 11.37
CA ARG A 101 -2.80 -6.30 11.56
C ARG A 101 -1.44 -6.17 12.22
N LEU A 102 -0.69 -5.10 11.97
CA LEU A 102 0.52 -4.77 12.72
C LEU A 102 0.22 -4.62 14.22
N ASN A 103 -0.88 -3.94 14.56
CA ASN A 103 -1.30 -3.74 15.93
C ASN A 103 -1.84 -5.02 16.61
N GLN A 104 -2.45 -5.93 15.85
CA GLN A 104 -2.89 -7.24 16.36
C GLN A 104 -1.70 -8.18 16.64
N ASN A 105 -0.67 -8.18 15.79
CA ASN A 105 0.54 -9.00 15.97
C ASN A 105 1.52 -8.44 17.02
N GLY A 106 1.30 -7.21 17.52
CA GLY A 106 2.06 -6.62 18.62
C GLY A 106 1.49 -6.92 20.02
N LYS A 107 0.34 -7.62 20.12
CA LYS A 107 -0.37 -7.89 21.39
C LYS A 107 -0.25 -9.33 21.92
N THR A 108 0.58 -10.16 21.32
CA THR A 108 1.01 -11.44 21.88
C THR A 108 2.54 -11.39 21.84
N TYR A 109 3.28 -11.26 22.92
CA TYR A 109 3.28 -12.00 24.17
C TYR A 109 3.81 -11.09 25.29
N SER A 110 3.14 -11.07 26.45
CA SER A 110 3.76 -10.76 27.75
C SER A 110 4.14 -12.07 28.42
#